data_AF-A0A9P0ATT3-F1
#
_entry.id   AF-A0A9P0ATT3-F1
#
_cell.length_a   1.000
_cell.length_b   1.000
_cell.length_c   1.000
_cell.angle_alpha   90.00
_cell.angle_beta   90.00
_cell.angle_gamma   90.00
#
_symmetry.space_group_name_H-M   'P 1'
#
loop_
_entity.id
_entity.type
_entity.pdbx_description
1 polymer ?
#
loop_
_entity_poly.entity_id
_entity_poly.type
_entity_poly.pdbx_seq_one_letter_code
_entity_poly.pdbx_strand_id
1 'polypeptide(L)'
;MTYLIANSNKNTIARNAGIYWTFYQLSVLIGNSVVYLVFKGYSIITFKERVKVLCFLAGISATGVCSTFILKKSVKPPLEKDEENDEAPVEPDVGPMEEFLQTLKLIFTRNMLLLSALFFYTGFEMRFWGGVLGPTLGFAKLFKNRKELVGLTGIAVGTGNCFG
;
A
#
# COMPACT_ATOMS: atom_id res chain seq x y z
N MET A 1 -0.15 -6.05 6.51
CA MET A 1 -1.59 -6.16 6.85
C MET A 1 -1.89 -7.41 7.67
N THR A 2 -1.48 -8.61 7.24
CA THR A 2 -1.75 -9.89 7.93
C THR A 2 -1.35 -9.89 9.41
N TYR A 3 -0.17 -9.34 9.74
CA TYR A 3 0.27 -9.19 11.13
C TYR A 3 -0.66 -8.31 11.98
N LEU A 4 -1.19 -7.23 11.39
CA LEU A 4 -2.06 -6.29 12.09
C LEU A 4 -3.44 -6.91 12.34
N ILE A 5 -3.95 -7.67 11.38
CA ILE A 5 -5.17 -8.47 11.54
C ILE A 5 -4.99 -9.49 12.66
N ALA A 6 -3.89 -10.25 12.63
CA ALA A 6 -3.60 -11.28 13.62
C ALA A 6 -3.32 -10.72 15.03
N ASN A 7 -2.94 -9.45 15.19
CA ASN A 7 -2.67 -8.83 16.50
C ASN A 7 -3.74 -7.81 16.95
N SER A 8 -4.82 -7.61 16.18
CA SER A 8 -5.91 -6.69 16.54
C SER A 8 -7.20 -7.43 16.87
N ASN A 9 -8.06 -6.82 17.68
CA ASN A 9 -9.40 -7.33 18.02
C ASN A 9 -10.45 -6.59 17.19
N LYS A 10 -11.70 -7.08 17.17
CA LYS A 10 -12.81 -6.46 16.40
C LYS A 10 -13.00 -4.97 16.67
N ASN A 11 -12.82 -4.55 17.91
CA ASN A 11 -12.95 -3.14 18.32
C ASN A 11 -11.72 -2.29 17.97
N THR A 12 -10.56 -2.89 17.68
CA THR A 12 -9.30 -2.17 17.46
C THR A 12 -8.76 -2.30 16.04
N ILE A 13 -9.26 -3.25 15.24
CA ILE A 13 -8.79 -3.50 13.87
C ILE A 13 -8.96 -2.28 12.96
N ALA A 14 -10.11 -1.61 13.01
CA ALA A 14 -10.38 -0.43 12.19
C ALA A 14 -9.41 0.71 12.52
N ARG A 15 -9.19 0.98 13.81
CA ARG A 15 -8.24 2.01 14.28
C ARG A 15 -6.80 1.68 13.88
N ASN A 16 -6.37 0.45 14.14
CA ASN A 16 -5.00 0.02 13.84
C ASN A 16 -4.74 0.00 12.32
N ALA A 17 -5.73 -0.42 11.53
CA ALA A 17 -5.65 -0.39 10.06
C ALA A 17 -5.61 1.05 9.53
N GLY A 18 -6.40 1.96 10.10
CA GLY A 18 -6.36 3.39 9.77
C GLY A 18 -4.99 4.01 10.07
N ILE A 19 -4.42 3.75 11.25
CA ILE A 19 -3.07 4.21 11.62
C ILE A 19 -2.03 3.69 10.61
N TYR A 20 -2.09 2.40 10.28
CA TYR A 20 -1.20 1.81 9.28
C TYR A 20 -1.34 2.48 7.91
N TRP A 21 -2.57 2.75 7.48
CA TRP A 21 -2.87 3.44 6.23
C TRP A 21 -2.29 4.86 6.21
N THR A 22 -2.44 5.63 7.29
CA THR A 22 -1.85 6.96 7.41
C THR A 22 -0.32 6.91 7.33
N PHE A 23 0.33 5.98 8.02
CA PHE A 23 1.79 5.81 7.91
C PHE A 23 2.23 5.41 6.50
N TYR A 24 1.44 4.57 5.82
CA TYR A 24 1.70 4.21 4.43
C TYR A 24 1.65 5.44 3.52
N GLN A 25 0.61 6.27 3.61
CA GLN A 25 0.50 7.48 2.79
C GLN A 25 1.55 8.55 3.16
N LEU A 26 1.88 8.69 4.44
CA LEU A 26 2.95 9.58 4.89
C LEU A 26 4.31 9.15 4.33
N SER A 27 4.56 7.84 4.20
CA SER A 27 5.79 7.34 3.58
C SER A 27 5.94 7.77 2.12
N VAL A 28 4.83 7.81 1.38
CA VAL A 28 4.81 8.28 -0.01
C VAL A 28 5.08 9.78 -0.08
N LEU A 29 4.52 10.57 0.84
CA LEU A 29 4.78 12.01 0.95
C LEU A 29 6.26 12.29 1.27
N ILE A 30 6.81 11.66 2.31
CA ILE A 30 8.20 11.88 2.74
C ILE A 30 9.18 11.39 1.66
N GLY A 31 8.94 10.22 1.07
CA GLY A 31 9.78 9.67 0.01
C GLY A 31 9.87 10.60 -1.20
N ASN A 32 8.72 11.09 -1.69
CA ASN A 32 8.69 12.05 -2.80
C ASN A 32 9.29 13.42 -2.42
N SER A 33 9.18 13.84 -1.16
CA SER A 33 9.81 15.07 -0.65
C SER A 33 11.34 14.99 -0.68
N VAL A 34 11.92 13.86 -0.26
CA VAL A 34 13.38 13.63 -0.32
C VAL A 34 13.86 13.65 -1.77
N VAL A 35 13.16 12.94 -2.66
CA VAL A 35 13.47 12.91 -4.09
C VAL A 35 13.40 14.32 -4.70
N TYR A 36 12.38 15.10 -4.35
CA TYR A 36 12.24 16.49 -4.76
C TYR A 36 13.42 17.35 -4.30
N LEU A 37 13.79 17.30 -3.01
CA LEU A 37 14.89 18.09 -2.45
C LEU A 37 16.23 17.75 -3.09
N VAL A 38 16.49 16.46 -3.38
CA VAL A 38 17.74 16.02 -4.00
C VAL A 38 17.82 16.42 -5.48
N PHE A 39 16.69 16.46 -6.20
CA PHE A 39 16.67 16.84 -7.61
C PHE A 39 16.45 18.34 -7.86
N LYS A 40 16.12 19.11 -6.82
CA LYS A 40 15.96 20.57 -6.90
C LYS A 40 17.28 21.23 -7.32
N GLY A 41 17.25 21.98 -8.42
CA GLY A 41 18.42 22.72 -8.94
C GLY A 41 19.34 21.95 -9.91
N TYR A 42 19.10 20.66 -10.16
CA TYR A 42 19.88 19.89 -11.15
C TYR A 42 19.19 19.84 -12.52
N SER A 43 19.76 20.49 -13.54
CA SER A 43 19.28 20.47 -14.93
C SER A 43 19.53 19.12 -15.64
N ILE A 44 20.62 18.44 -15.29
CA ILE A 44 20.96 17.10 -15.76
C ILE A 44 21.22 16.21 -14.54
N ILE A 45 20.39 15.19 -14.36
CA ILE A 45 20.60 14.20 -13.28
C ILE A 45 21.66 13.22 -13.78
N THR A 46 22.87 13.37 -13.25
CA THR A 46 24.01 12.46 -13.44
C THR A 46 23.74 11.12 -12.75
N PHE A 47 24.30 10.05 -13.31
CA PHE A 47 24.19 8.68 -12.77
C PHE A 47 24.53 8.60 -11.26
N LYS A 48 25.56 9.32 -10.82
CA LYS A 48 26.00 9.39 -9.42
C LYS A 48 24.88 9.83 -8.45
N GLU A 49 24.07 10.81 -8.82
CA GLU A 49 22.99 11.31 -7.95
C GLU A 49 21.82 10.32 -7.88
N ARG A 50 21.52 9.61 -8.98
CA ARG A 50 20.50 8.54 -8.96
C ARG A 50 20.91 7.38 -8.07
N VAL A 51 22.16 6.96 -8.20
CA VAL A 51 22.70 5.86 -7.38
C VAL A 51 22.73 6.25 -5.91
N LYS A 52 23.09 7.48 -5.55
CA LYS A 52 23.00 7.96 -4.16
C LYS A 52 21.58 7.85 -3.59
N VAL A 53 20.57 8.35 -4.32
CA VAL A 53 19.16 8.27 -3.89
C VAL A 53 18.73 6.80 -3.79
N LEU A 54 19.08 5.96 -4.77
CA LEU A 54 18.75 4.54 -4.76
C LEU A 54 19.40 3.80 -3.60
N CYS A 55 20.69 4.01 -3.32
CA CYS A 55 21.38 3.42 -2.18
C CYS A 55 20.78 3.88 -0.85
N PHE A 56 20.42 5.15 -0.72
CA PHE A 56 19.77 5.69 0.48
C PHE A 56 18.40 5.06 0.71
N LEU A 57 17.53 5.02 -0.31
CA LEU A 57 16.22 4.37 -0.23
C LEU A 57 16.36 2.86 0.02
N ALA A 58 17.33 2.20 -0.61
CA ALA A 58 17.60 0.79 -0.41
C ALA A 58 18.01 0.50 1.04
N GLY A 59 18.88 1.32 1.63
CA GLY A 59 19.28 1.19 3.04
C GLY A 59 18.11 1.33 4.02
N ILE A 60 17.22 2.30 3.79
CA ILE A 60 15.99 2.46 4.59
C ILE A 60 15.08 1.25 4.42
N SER A 61 14.90 0.76 3.18
CA SER A 61 14.06 -0.40 2.90
C SER A 61 14.59 -1.68 3.57
N ALA A 62 15.91 -1.90 3.54
CA ALA A 62 16.55 -3.03 4.21
C ALA A 62 16.35 -2.95 5.73
N THR A 63 16.47 -1.76 6.32
CA THR A 63 16.19 -1.53 7.75
C THR A 63 14.74 -1.83 8.08
N GLY A 64 13.79 -1.41 7.23
CA GLY A 64 12.38 -1.74 7.36
C GLY A 64 12.13 -3.25 7.33
N VAL A 65 12.74 -3.97 6.39
CA VAL A 65 12.65 -5.43 6.31
C VAL A 65 13.25 -6.08 7.56
N CYS A 66 14.44 -5.66 8.01
CA CYS A 66 15.05 -6.12 9.26
C CYS A 66 14.14 -5.92 10.47
N SER A 67 13.43 -4.78 10.54
CA SER A 67 12.47 -4.53 11.62
C SER A 67 11.33 -5.56 11.66
N THR A 68 10.91 -6.08 10.50
CA THR A 68 9.87 -7.14 10.44
C THR A 68 10.35 -8.49 10.97
N PHE A 69 11.65 -8.76 10.93
CA PHE A 69 12.23 -9.97 11.55
C PHE A 69 12.32 -9.86 13.08
N ILE A 70 12.43 -8.64 13.61
CA ILE A 70 12.47 -8.38 15.07
C ILE A 70 11.06 -8.42 15.68
N LEU A 71 10.03 -8.12 14.90
CA LEU A 71 8.63 -8.21 15.31
C LEU A 71 8.29 -9.66 15.74
N LYS A 72 7.91 -9.83 17.02
CA LYS A 72 7.53 -11.13 17.59
C LYS A 72 6.47 -11.81 16.73
N LYS A 73 6.64 -13.12 16.52
CA LYS A 73 5.66 -13.99 15.86
C LYS A 73 4.28 -13.76 16.45
N SER A 74 3.29 -13.52 15.59
CA SER A 74 1.91 -13.35 16.03
C SER A 74 1.42 -14.64 16.68
N VAL A 75 1.04 -14.55 17.95
CA VAL A 75 0.39 -15.62 18.69
C VAL A 75 -1.04 -15.18 18.90
N LYS A 76 -1.94 -15.65 18.03
CA LYS A 76 -3.34 -15.83 18.39
C LYS A 76 -3.74 -17.27 18.06
N PRO A 77 -4.37 -17.99 19.00
CA PRO A 77 -4.99 -19.27 18.72
C PRO A 77 -6.13 -19.09 17.70
N PRO A 78 -6.58 -20.18 17.04
CA PRO A 78 -7.70 -20.15 16.12
C PRO A 78 -8.90 -19.49 16.79
N LEU A 79 -9.32 -18.35 16.22
CA LEU A 79 -10.63 -17.71 16.33
C LEU A 79 -11.38 -17.99 17.64
N GLU A 80 -11.36 -17.04 18.58
CA GLU A 80 -12.42 -16.96 19.59
C GLU A 80 -13.76 -17.00 18.84
N LYS A 81 -14.53 -18.06 19.10
CA LYS A 81 -15.87 -18.26 18.57
C LYS A 81 -16.70 -17.03 18.91
N ASP A 82 -17.20 -16.38 17.88
CA ASP A 82 -18.20 -15.34 18.02
C ASP A 82 -19.51 -15.98 18.50
N GLU A 83 -19.87 -15.79 19.77
CA GLU A 83 -21.16 -16.22 20.35
C GLU A 83 -22.36 -15.38 19.86
N GLU A 84 -22.21 -14.55 18.81
CA GLU A 84 -23.27 -13.62 18.37
C GLU A 84 -23.60 -13.68 16.86
N ASN A 85 -23.13 -14.71 16.15
CA ASN A 85 -23.62 -15.02 14.79
C ASN A 85 -23.81 -16.53 14.64
N ASP A 86 -25.04 -16.97 14.83
CA ASP A 86 -25.49 -18.37 14.81
C ASP A 86 -25.49 -19.01 13.40
N GLU A 87 -24.70 -18.51 12.45
CA GLU A 87 -24.59 -19.07 11.09
C GLU A 87 -23.19 -18.91 10.44
N ALA A 88 -22.10 -18.83 11.21
CA ALA A 88 -20.79 -19.09 10.62
C ALA A 88 -20.63 -20.62 10.49
N PRO A 89 -20.47 -21.20 9.28
CA PRO A 89 -20.19 -22.62 9.16
C PRO A 89 -18.87 -22.87 9.88
N VAL A 90 -18.92 -23.74 10.89
CA VAL A 90 -17.74 -24.40 11.48
C VAL A 90 -16.83 -24.78 10.31
N GLU A 91 -15.64 -24.18 10.20
CA GLU A 91 -14.66 -24.53 9.18
C GLU A 91 -14.48 -26.06 9.24
N PRO A 92 -15.01 -26.82 8.27
CA PRO A 92 -14.65 -28.22 8.17
C PRO A 92 -13.18 -28.25 7.75
N ASP A 93 -12.47 -29.33 8.07
CA ASP A 93 -11.15 -29.61 7.51
C ASP A 93 -11.32 -29.90 6.00
N VAL A 94 -11.61 -28.85 5.22
CA VAL A 94 -11.87 -28.94 3.79
C VAL A 94 -10.54 -28.88 3.06
N GLY A 95 -10.34 -29.83 2.15
CA GLY A 95 -9.11 -29.90 1.37
C GLY A 95 -8.85 -28.60 0.58
N PRO A 96 -7.59 -28.27 0.23
CA PRO A 96 -7.21 -27.01 -0.42
C PRO A 96 -7.99 -26.68 -1.70
N MET A 97 -8.47 -27.72 -2.40
CA MET A 97 -9.29 -27.57 -3.61
C MET A 97 -10.72 -27.09 -3.32
N GLU A 98 -11.27 -27.48 -2.18
CA GLU A 98 -12.64 -27.13 -1.79
C GLU A 98 -12.70 -25.71 -1.23
N GLU A 99 -11.68 -25.27 -0.49
CA GLU A 99 -11.49 -23.86 -0.14
C GLU A 99 -11.34 -22.96 -1.37
N PHE A 100 -10.61 -23.43 -2.39
CA PHE A 100 -10.45 -22.70 -3.64
C PHE A 100 -11.78 -22.58 -4.40
N LEU A 101 -12.52 -23.68 -4.52
CA LEU A 101 -13.85 -23.67 -5.14
C LEU A 101 -14.84 -22.80 -4.37
N GLN A 102 -14.77 -22.80 -3.04
CA GLN A 102 -15.59 -21.95 -2.18
C GLN A 102 -15.22 -20.46 -2.36
N THR A 103 -13.94 -20.14 -2.44
CA THR A 103 -13.45 -18.78 -2.74
C THR A 103 -13.90 -18.33 -4.13
N LEU A 104 -13.85 -19.21 -5.14
CA LEU A 104 -14.36 -18.91 -6.48
C LEU A 104 -15.87 -18.66 -6.46
N LYS A 105 -16.64 -19.48 -5.74
CA LYS A 105 -18.09 -19.28 -5.57
C LYS A 105 -18.39 -17.95 -4.87
N LEU A 106 -17.55 -17.53 -3.91
CA LEU A 106 -17.68 -16.25 -3.21
C LEU A 106 -17.53 -15.06 -4.17
N ILE A 107 -16.60 -15.13 -5.13
CA ILE A 107 -16.40 -14.08 -6.15
C ILE A 107 -17.67 -13.85 -6.98
N PHE A 108 -18.43 -14.90 -7.29
CA PHE A 108 -19.67 -14.81 -8.09
C PHE A 108 -20.90 -14.33 -7.29
N THR A 109 -20.74 -14.00 -6.01
CA THR A 109 -21.83 -13.43 -5.20
C THR A 109 -22.09 -11.97 -5.59
N ARG A 110 -23.36 -11.55 -5.66
CA ARG A 110 -23.77 -10.20 -6.11
C ARG A 110 -23.02 -9.06 -5.39
N ASN A 111 -22.83 -9.19 -4.08
CA ASN A 111 -22.09 -8.20 -3.28
C ASN A 111 -20.59 -8.18 -3.63
N MET A 112 -19.97 -9.35 -3.84
CA MET A 112 -18.56 -9.45 -4.25
C MET A 112 -18.33 -9.00 -5.67
N LEU A 113 -19.28 -9.18 -6.58
CA LEU A 113 -19.17 -8.68 -7.95
C LEU A 113 -19.17 -7.14 -7.98
N LEU A 114 -20.07 -6.50 -7.22
CA LEU A 114 -20.08 -5.04 -7.06
C LEU A 114 -18.78 -4.54 -6.42
N LEU A 115 -18.29 -5.24 -5.39
CA LEU A 115 -17.02 -4.91 -4.74
C LEU A 115 -15.82 -5.13 -5.67
N SER A 116 -15.87 -6.14 -6.55
CA SER A 116 -14.83 -6.42 -7.53
C SER A 116 -14.71 -5.31 -8.58
N ALA A 117 -15.84 -4.73 -9.02
CA ALA A 117 -15.84 -3.57 -9.90
C ALA A 117 -15.22 -2.35 -9.20
N LEU A 118 -15.53 -2.15 -7.91
CA LEU A 118 -14.92 -1.09 -7.09
C LEU A 118 -13.41 -1.32 -6.89
N PHE A 119 -12.98 -2.56 -6.63
CA PHE A 119 -11.56 -2.92 -6.52
C PHE A 119 -10.83 -2.75 -7.85
N PHE A 120 -11.48 -3.05 -8.97
CA PHE A 120 -10.90 -2.81 -10.29
C PHE A 120 -10.72 -1.31 -10.54
N TYR A 121 -11.72 -0.49 -10.21
CA TYR A 121 -11.64 0.97 -10.34
C TYR A 121 -10.53 1.56 -9.46
N THR A 122 -10.51 1.24 -8.16
CA THR A 122 -9.48 1.73 -7.23
C THR A 122 -8.09 1.21 -7.59
N GLY A 123 -7.98 -0.02 -8.11
CA GLY A 123 -6.75 -0.56 -8.65
C GLY A 123 -6.26 0.24 -9.86
N PHE A 124 -7.16 0.58 -10.79
CA PHE A 124 -6.85 1.40 -11.94
C PHE A 124 -6.41 2.82 -11.53
N GLU A 125 -7.12 3.45 -10.59
CA GLU A 125 -6.77 4.75 -10.01
C GLU A 125 -5.37 4.74 -9.39
N MET A 126 -5.05 3.74 -8.56
CA MET A 126 -3.72 3.58 -7.96
C MET A 126 -2.62 3.47 -9.02
N ARG A 127 -2.89 2.77 -10.13
CA ARG A 127 -1.92 2.65 -11.23
C ARG A 127 -1.78 3.93 -12.03
N PHE A 128 -2.88 4.67 -12.21
CA PHE A 128 -2.86 5.93 -12.92
C PHE A 128 -1.99 6.96 -12.20
N TRP A 129 -2.22 7.17 -10.90
CA TRP A 129 -1.40 8.12 -10.15
C TRP A 129 0.02 7.63 -9.86
N GLY A 130 0.18 6.40 -9.38
CA GLY A 130 1.49 5.86 -9.02
C GLY A 130 2.38 5.49 -10.20
N GLY A 131 1.80 5.18 -11.36
CA GLY A 131 2.52 4.60 -12.51
C GLY A 131 2.51 5.43 -13.78
N VAL A 132 1.46 6.22 -14.05
CA VAL A 132 1.32 6.93 -15.35
C VAL A 132 1.63 8.41 -15.22
N LEU A 133 1.17 9.07 -14.15
CA LEU A 133 1.35 10.51 -13.98
C LEU A 133 2.83 10.91 -13.82
N GLY A 134 3.60 10.16 -13.03
CA GLY A 134 5.03 10.41 -12.84
C GLY A 134 5.84 10.38 -14.15
N PRO A 135 5.81 9.29 -14.94
CA PRO A 135 6.50 9.22 -16.22
C PRO A 135 6.00 10.24 -17.24
N THR A 136 4.68 10.43 -17.36
CA THR A 136 4.12 11.40 -18.31
C THR A 136 4.62 12.82 -18.05
N LEU A 137 4.68 13.24 -16.78
CA LEU A 137 5.24 14.53 -16.38
C LEU A 137 6.77 14.59 -16.53
N GLY A 138 7.46 13.48 -16.27
CA GLY A 138 8.91 13.35 -16.44
C GLY A 138 9.37 13.44 -17.91
N PHE A 139 8.55 12.96 -18.85
CA PHE A 139 8.83 12.95 -20.29
C PHE A 139 8.19 14.10 -21.08
N ALA A 140 7.25 14.85 -20.49
CA ALA A 140 6.62 16.00 -21.12
C ALA A 140 7.63 17.12 -21.42
N LYS A 141 8.14 17.17 -22.65
CA LYS A 141 9.14 18.16 -23.13
C LYS A 141 8.73 19.63 -22.99
N LEU A 142 7.45 19.89 -22.68
CA LEU A 142 6.85 21.21 -22.52
C LEU A 142 7.38 21.98 -21.29
N PHE A 143 7.80 21.28 -20.22
CA PHE A 143 8.26 21.93 -18.99
C PHE A 143 9.80 21.93 -18.87
N LYS A 144 10.38 23.03 -18.37
CA LYS A 144 11.83 23.18 -18.13
C LYS A 144 12.29 22.47 -16.85
N ASN A 145 11.42 22.38 -15.83
CA ASN A 145 11.68 21.78 -14.50
C ASN A 145 10.93 20.44 -14.30
N ARG A 146 11.01 19.53 -15.28
CA ARG A 146 10.21 18.26 -15.32
C ARG A 146 10.35 17.39 -14.07
N LYS A 147 11.57 17.25 -13.56
CA LYS A 147 11.90 16.34 -12.44
C LYS A 147 11.43 16.87 -11.10
N GLU A 148 11.42 18.19 -10.95
CA GLU A 148 10.87 18.89 -9.79
C GLU A 148 9.34 18.78 -9.76
N LEU A 149 8.69 18.89 -10.93
CA LEU A 149 7.25 18.72 -11.08
C LEU A 149 6.76 17.33 -10.68
N VAL A 150 7.49 16.27 -11.05
CA VAL A 150 7.16 14.89 -10.63
C VAL A 150 7.17 14.76 -9.11
N GLY A 151 8.19 15.31 -8.44
CA GLY A 151 8.27 15.35 -6.98
C GLY A 151 7.10 16.11 -6.35
N LEU A 152 6.76 17.30 -6.87
CA LEU A 152 5.63 18.11 -6.40
C LEU A 152 4.29 17.39 -6.55
N THR A 153 4.05 16.71 -7.67
CA THR A 153 2.82 15.90 -7.84
C THR A 153 2.76 14.72 -6.89
N GLY A 154 3.91 14.13 -6.55
CA GLY A 154 4.04 13.10 -5.52
C GLY A 154 3.63 13.62 -4.13
N ILE A 155 4.10 14.82 -3.78
CA ILE A 155 3.79 15.48 -2.50
C ILE A 155 2.31 15.88 -2.43
N ALA A 156 1.77 16.47 -3.50
CA ALA A 156 0.38 16.95 -3.54
C ALA A 156 -0.62 15.81 -3.32
N VAL A 157 -0.41 14.67 -3.97
CA VAL A 157 -1.33 13.53 -3.80
C VAL A 157 -1.04 12.72 -2.54
N GLY A 158 0.21 12.63 -2.09
CA GLY A 158 0.50 12.12 -0.76
C GLY A 158 -0.22 12.93 0.33
N THR A 159 -0.31 14.25 0.16
CA THR A 159 -1.06 15.13 1.08
C THR A 159 -2.56 14.88 0.95
N GLY A 160 -3.11 14.81 -0.27
CA GLY A 160 -4.51 14.50 -0.51
C GLY A 160 -4.95 13.19 0.13
N ASN A 161 -4.17 12.12 -0.03
CA ASN A 161 -4.47 10.81 0.55
C ASN A 161 -4.29 10.72 2.08
N CYS A 162 -3.62 11.68 2.71
CA CYS A 162 -3.50 11.74 4.17
C CYS A 162 -4.71 12.43 4.83
N PHE A 163 -5.34 13.37 4.14
CA PHE A 163 -6.38 14.25 4.69
C PHE A 163 -7.80 13.99 4.14
N GLY A 164 -7.93 13.33 2.99
CA GLY A 164 -9.21 12.87 2.41
C GLY A 164 -9.54 11.45 2.80
#